data_AF-A0A3D2THQ3-F1
#
_entry.id   AF-A0A3D2THQ3-F1
#
_cell.length_a   1.000
_cell.length_b   1.000
_cell.length_c   1.000
_cell.angle_alpha   90.00
_cell.angle_beta   90.00
_cell.angle_gamma   90.00
#
_symmetry.space_group_name_H-M   'P 1'
#
loop_
_entity.id
_entity.type
_entity.pdbx_description
1 polymer ?
#
loop_
_entity_poly.entity_id
_entity_poly.type
_entity_poly.pdbx_seq_one_letter_code
_entity_poly.pdbx_strand_id
1 'polypeptide(L)'
;HLQILPEQLGTLRRDLYQLLGQQQINSSRNLIQYTSEVARLLEVRARLKSSATIMEFVSAAANGLDDYSSYLTADQLREVYSQIEGNFVGLGVELKAAEGALLIVHVIPGSPAERAGIKAQDRIVAVDGKSTAEMSTDEAASMLTGAEGTWVRVTAY
;
A
#
# COMPACT_ATOMS: atom_id res chain seq x y z
N HIS A 1 -11.90 10.65 -4.03
CA HIS A 1 -11.64 12.02 -3.53
C HIS A 1 -12.88 12.58 -2.84
N LEU A 2 -12.76 12.94 -1.56
CA LEU A 2 -13.78 13.69 -0.82
C LEU A 2 -13.93 15.09 -1.44
N GLN A 3 -15.09 15.39 -2.00
CA GLN A 3 -15.44 16.73 -2.49
C GLN A 3 -15.95 17.60 -1.32
N ILE A 4 -15.07 17.95 -0.38
CA ILE A 4 -15.40 18.86 0.73
C ILE A 4 -14.65 20.17 0.50
N LEU A 5 -15.37 21.29 0.44
CA LEU A 5 -14.76 22.60 0.32
C LEU A 5 -14.03 22.97 1.63
N PRO A 6 -12.95 23.77 1.60
CA PRO A 6 -12.17 24.13 2.80
C PRO A 6 -13.02 24.70 3.95
N GLU A 7 -14.03 25.51 3.65
CA GLU A 7 -14.95 26.08 4.64
C GLU A 7 -15.85 25.02 5.29
N GLN A 8 -16.29 24.03 4.51
CA GLN A 8 -17.07 22.90 4.99
C GLN A 8 -16.20 22.00 5.90
N LEU A 9 -14.92 21.83 5.56
CA LEU A 9 -13.96 21.09 6.39
C LEU A 9 -13.73 21.78 7.74
N GLY A 10 -13.57 23.10 7.75
CA GLY A 10 -13.41 23.88 8.97
C GLY A 10 -14.63 23.78 9.89
N THR A 11 -15.84 23.81 9.32
CA THR A 11 -17.08 23.63 10.07
C THR A 11 -17.22 22.21 10.60
N LEU A 12 -16.97 21.20 9.77
CA LEU A 12 -16.99 19.80 10.19
C LEU A 12 -16.04 19.51 11.35
N ARG A 13 -14.83 20.07 11.29
CA ARG A 13 -13.83 19.92 12.36
C ARG A 13 -14.34 20.51 13.68
N ARG A 14 -14.98 21.69 13.64
CA ARG A 14 -15.60 22.30 14.84
C ARG A 14 -16.73 21.45 15.39
N ASP A 15 -17.64 20.98 14.53
CA ASP A 15 -18.76 20.10 14.92
C ASP A 15 -18.23 18.82 15.60
N LEU A 16 -17.19 18.20 15.04
CA LEU A 16 -16.53 17.03 15.63
C LEU A 16 -15.91 17.32 17.00
N TYR A 17 -15.16 18.42 17.14
CA TYR A 17 -14.54 18.76 18.43
C TYR A 17 -15.56 19.14 19.51
N GLN A 18 -16.66 19.79 19.14
CA GLN A 18 -17.75 20.05 20.07
C GLN A 18 -18.38 18.75 20.56
N LEU A 19 -18.59 17.79 19.66
CA LEU A 19 -19.14 16.48 20.01
C LEU A 19 -18.16 15.68 20.90
N LEU A 20 -16.86 15.71 20.58
CA LEU A 20 -15.78 15.10 21.38
C LEU A 20 -15.64 15.71 22.79
N GLY A 21 -15.83 17.02 22.92
CA GLY A 21 -15.65 17.73 24.19
C GLY A 21 -16.78 17.56 25.20
N GLN A 22 -17.94 17.02 24.80
CA GLN A 22 -19.15 17.01 25.62
C GLN A 22 -19.45 15.69 26.33
N GLN A 23 -18.71 14.61 26.09
CA GLN A 23 -19.12 13.27 26.51
C GLN A 23 -18.08 12.58 27.39
N GLN A 24 -18.51 12.10 28.57
CA GLN A 24 -17.74 11.13 29.35
C GLN A 24 -18.10 9.71 28.91
N ILE A 25 -17.13 8.98 28.37
CA ILE A 25 -17.32 7.60 27.93
C ILE A 25 -17.15 6.67 29.15
N ASN A 26 -18.25 6.45 29.88
CA ASN A 26 -18.24 5.69 31.13
C ASN A 26 -18.88 4.30 31.02
N SER A 27 -19.40 3.93 29.84
CA SER A 27 -19.99 2.62 29.59
C SER A 27 -19.90 2.22 28.12
N SER A 28 -19.91 0.91 27.84
CA SER A 28 -19.94 0.38 26.46
C SER A 28 -21.14 0.89 25.67
N ARG A 29 -22.28 1.13 26.34
CA ARG A 29 -23.47 1.71 25.72
C ARG A 29 -23.21 3.14 25.26
N ASN A 30 -22.61 3.97 26.11
CA ASN A 30 -22.28 5.35 25.73
C ASN A 30 -21.24 5.38 24.62
N LEU A 31 -20.26 4.49 24.64
CA LEU A 31 -19.27 4.36 23.56
C LEU A 31 -19.92 4.03 22.22
N ILE A 32 -20.82 3.03 22.17
CA ILE A 32 -21.52 2.64 20.93
C ILE A 32 -22.40 3.78 20.40
N GLN A 33 -23.11 4.47 21.29
CA GLN A 33 -23.92 5.63 20.91
C GLN A 33 -23.05 6.74 20.34
N TYR A 34 -21.94 7.03 21.01
CA TYR A 34 -20.99 8.05 20.63
C TYR A 34 -20.36 7.79 19.26
N THR A 35 -19.85 6.59 19.02
CA THR A 35 -19.25 6.22 17.73
C THR A 35 -20.27 6.26 16.59
N SER A 36 -21.51 5.86 16.86
CA SER A 36 -22.62 5.94 15.90
C SER A 36 -22.96 7.40 15.55
N GLU A 37 -22.87 8.32 16.51
CA GLU A 37 -23.16 9.73 16.29
C GLU A 37 -22.07 10.41 15.45
N VAL A 38 -20.79 10.10 15.71
CA VAL A 38 -19.68 10.55 14.86
C VAL A 38 -19.82 10.02 13.43
N ALA A 39 -20.12 8.72 13.27
CA ALA A 39 -20.32 8.10 11.95
C ALA A 39 -21.45 8.78 11.17
N ARG A 40 -22.59 9.01 11.82
CA ARG A 40 -23.73 9.73 11.23
C ARG A 40 -23.38 11.17 10.85
N LEU A 41 -22.65 11.90 11.69
CA LEU A 41 -22.23 13.28 11.39
C LEU A 41 -21.39 13.32 10.12
N LEU A 42 -20.39 12.43 10.02
CA LEU A 42 -19.53 12.30 8.85
C LEU A 42 -20.31 11.86 7.60
N GLU A 43 -21.32 11.00 7.75
CA GLU A 43 -22.18 10.61 6.64
C GLU A 43 -22.98 11.80 6.10
N VAL A 44 -23.58 12.60 6.98
CA VAL A 44 -24.38 13.77 6.57
C VAL A 44 -23.51 14.89 5.99
N ARG A 45 -22.37 15.19 6.62
CA ARG A 45 -21.54 16.36 6.29
C ARG A 45 -20.46 16.09 5.25
N ALA A 46 -19.90 14.89 5.27
CA ALA A 46 -18.76 14.49 4.44
C ALA A 46 -19.10 13.40 3.41
N ARG A 47 -20.35 12.88 3.41
CA ARG A 47 -20.79 11.76 2.56
C ARG A 47 -19.92 10.51 2.73
N LEU A 48 -19.35 10.34 3.92
CA LEU A 48 -18.60 9.15 4.29
C LEU A 48 -19.56 8.07 4.80
N LYS A 49 -19.49 6.86 4.25
CA LYS A 49 -20.29 5.75 4.77
C LYS A 49 -19.95 5.52 6.24
N SER A 50 -20.96 5.35 7.09
CA SER A 50 -20.77 5.03 8.51
C SER A 50 -19.82 3.84 8.74
N SER A 51 -19.86 2.83 7.88
CA SER A 51 -18.96 1.68 7.94
C SER A 51 -17.49 2.07 7.78
N ALA A 52 -17.17 3.03 6.90
CA ALA A 52 -15.80 3.50 6.72
C ALA A 52 -15.30 4.21 7.98
N THR A 53 -16.12 5.06 8.59
CA THR A 53 -15.77 5.72 9.86
C THR A 53 -15.50 4.71 10.98
N ILE A 54 -16.33 3.69 11.13
CA ILE A 54 -16.14 2.66 12.15
C ILE A 54 -14.83 1.89 11.90
N MET A 55 -14.53 1.58 10.64
CA MET A 55 -13.29 0.89 10.25
C MET A 55 -12.04 1.73 10.55
N GLU A 56 -12.11 3.06 10.39
CA GLU A 56 -11.02 3.96 10.80
C GLU A 56 -10.78 3.93 12.31
N PHE A 57 -11.83 3.82 13.14
CA PHE A 57 -11.65 3.65 14.59
C PHE A 57 -10.96 2.33 14.94
N VAL A 58 -11.31 1.24 14.26
CA VAL A 58 -10.64 -0.06 14.42
C VAL A 58 -9.19 0.03 13.97
N SER A 59 -8.93 0.70 12.84
CA SER A 59 -7.58 0.90 12.32
C SER A 59 -6.70 1.67 13.28
N ALA A 60 -7.22 2.79 13.82
CA ALA A 60 -6.51 3.59 14.82
C ALA A 60 -6.21 2.79 16.10
N ALA A 61 -7.15 1.96 16.57
CA ALA A 61 -6.93 1.11 17.73
C ALA A 61 -5.85 0.05 17.49
N ALA A 62 -5.86 -0.60 16.32
CA ALA A 62 -4.86 -1.60 15.94
C ALA A 62 -3.46 -1.00 15.76
N ASN A 63 -3.36 0.17 15.11
CA ASN A 63 -2.10 0.88 14.91
C ASN A 63 -1.50 1.42 16.22
N GLY A 64 -2.27 1.46 17.31
CA GLY A 64 -1.82 1.90 18.63
C GLY A 64 -1.29 0.79 19.54
N LEU A 65 -1.26 -0.47 19.08
CA LEU A 65 -0.85 -1.62 19.90
C LEU A 65 0.66 -1.71 20.10
N ASP A 66 1.42 -1.64 19.01
CA ASP A 66 2.88 -1.61 18.99
C ASP A 66 3.40 -1.11 17.62
N ASP A 67 4.72 -0.97 17.49
CA ASP A 67 5.39 -0.48 16.27
C ASP A 67 5.20 -1.39 15.05
N TYR A 68 4.70 -2.61 15.22
CA TYR A 68 4.56 -3.63 14.18
C TYR A 68 3.09 -3.97 13.83
N SER A 69 2.15 -3.49 14.63
CA SER A 69 0.73 -3.74 14.45
C SER A 69 0.14 -2.74 13.48
N SER A 70 -0.45 -3.23 12.39
CA SER A 70 -1.23 -2.36 11.50
C SER A 70 -2.48 -3.05 10.99
N TYR A 71 -3.55 -2.26 10.87
CA TYR A 71 -4.78 -2.69 10.21
C TYR A 71 -4.85 -2.12 8.80
N LEU A 72 -4.84 -3.01 7.82
CA LEU A 72 -4.92 -2.65 6.41
C LEU A 72 -6.34 -2.90 5.89
N THR A 73 -6.94 -1.87 5.30
CA THR A 73 -8.14 -2.06 4.46
C THR A 73 -7.80 -2.91 3.23
N ALA A 74 -8.81 -3.47 2.54
CA ALA A 74 -8.57 -4.29 1.35
C ALA A 74 -7.77 -3.55 0.25
N ASP A 75 -7.98 -2.24 0.10
CA ASP A 75 -7.25 -1.43 -0.89
C ASP A 75 -5.82 -1.13 -0.41
N GLN A 76 -5.61 -0.81 0.87
CA GLN A 76 -4.26 -0.64 1.43
C GLN A 76 -3.47 -1.95 1.41
N LEU A 77 -4.12 -3.08 1.68
CA LEU A 77 -3.52 -4.40 1.56
C LEU A 77 -3.14 -4.69 0.11
N ARG A 78 -3.99 -4.35 -0.85
CA ARG A 78 -3.68 -4.45 -2.29
C ARG A 78 -2.51 -3.54 -2.67
N GLU A 79 -2.41 -2.35 -2.09
CA GLU A 79 -1.30 -1.42 -2.32
C GLU A 79 0.00 -1.96 -1.75
N VAL A 80 -0.01 -2.48 -0.52
CA VAL A 80 1.13 -3.18 0.08
C VAL A 80 1.52 -4.38 -0.78
N TYR A 81 0.57 -5.20 -1.21
CA TYR A 81 0.84 -6.30 -2.12
C TYR A 81 1.37 -5.81 -3.47
N SER A 82 0.89 -4.70 -4.02
CA SER A 82 1.41 -4.13 -5.27
C SER A 82 2.79 -3.52 -5.13
N GLN A 83 3.18 -3.06 -3.93
CA GLN A 83 4.56 -2.63 -3.66
C GLN A 83 5.48 -3.84 -3.51
N ILE A 84 4.99 -4.91 -2.88
CA ILE A 84 5.69 -6.20 -2.83
C ILE A 84 5.83 -6.75 -4.25
N GLU A 85 4.74 -6.95 -4.99
CA GLU A 85 4.71 -7.44 -6.37
C GLU A 85 5.41 -6.49 -7.37
N GLY A 86 5.34 -5.18 -7.17
CA GLY A 86 6.04 -4.18 -7.98
C GLY A 86 7.56 -4.25 -7.81
N ASN A 87 8.02 -4.72 -6.64
CA ASN A 87 9.42 -5.05 -6.43
C ASN A 87 9.74 -6.49 -6.89
N PHE A 88 8.80 -7.44 -6.79
CA PHE A 88 8.97 -8.85 -7.16
C PHE A 88 8.45 -9.18 -8.56
N VAL A 89 9.37 -9.31 -9.50
CA VAL A 89 9.04 -9.78 -10.86
C VAL A 89 8.77 -11.28 -10.89
N GLY A 90 7.96 -11.74 -11.85
CA GLY A 90 7.55 -13.14 -12.05
C GLY A 90 8.68 -14.18 -12.21
N LEU A 91 9.94 -13.73 -12.28
CA LEU A 91 11.14 -14.55 -12.23
C LEU A 91 11.58 -14.90 -10.79
N GLY A 92 10.96 -14.29 -9.78
CA GLY A 92 11.30 -14.42 -8.36
C GLY A 92 12.52 -13.61 -7.94
N VAL A 93 12.68 -12.40 -8.48
CA VAL A 93 13.71 -11.44 -8.03
C VAL A 93 13.06 -10.14 -7.55
N GLU A 94 13.70 -9.53 -6.56
CA GLU A 94 13.36 -8.19 -6.10
C GLU A 94 14.26 -7.17 -6.78
N LEU A 95 13.68 -6.13 -7.39
CA LEU A 95 14.41 -5.12 -8.16
C LEU A 95 14.36 -3.74 -7.49
N LYS A 96 15.43 -2.97 -7.69
CA LYS A 96 15.50 -1.56 -7.36
C LYS A 96 16.14 -0.79 -8.51
N ALA A 97 15.61 0.38 -8.84
CA ALA A 97 16.27 1.29 -9.77
C ALA A 97 17.63 1.74 -9.21
N ALA A 98 18.67 1.67 -10.04
CA ALA A 98 20.01 2.15 -9.75
C ALA A 98 20.54 2.95 -10.95
N GLU A 99 21.54 3.81 -10.75
CA GLU A 99 22.10 4.58 -11.86
C GLU A 99 22.60 3.64 -12.97
N GLY A 100 21.94 3.74 -14.13
CA GLY A 100 22.28 3.02 -15.35
C GLY A 100 21.89 1.53 -15.39
N ALA A 101 21.16 1.00 -14.40
CA ALA A 101 20.75 -0.41 -14.36
C ALA A 101 19.60 -0.68 -13.38
N LEU A 102 19.06 -1.89 -13.41
CA LEU A 102 18.21 -2.39 -12.33
C LEU A 102 19.06 -3.28 -11.42
N LEU A 103 19.10 -2.94 -10.14
CA LEU A 103 19.80 -3.72 -9.13
C LEU A 103 18.89 -4.83 -8.60
N ILE A 104 19.40 -6.06 -8.57
CA ILE A 104 18.74 -7.17 -7.89
C ILE A 104 19.08 -7.09 -6.41
N VAL A 105 18.09 -6.80 -5.58
CA VAL A 105 18.30 -6.70 -4.13
C VAL A 105 18.12 -8.04 -3.42
N HIS A 106 17.23 -8.89 -3.95
CA HIS A 106 16.95 -10.20 -3.40
C HIS A 106 16.56 -11.21 -4.50
N VAL A 107 16.86 -12.49 -4.27
CA VAL A 107 16.45 -13.61 -5.14
C VAL A 107 15.69 -14.60 -4.28
N ILE A 108 14.46 -14.95 -4.68
CA ILE A 108 13.61 -15.87 -3.94
C ILE A 108 14.19 -17.30 -4.07
N PRO A 109 14.40 -18.04 -2.96
CA PRO A 109 14.84 -19.43 -3.02
C PRO A 109 13.86 -20.33 -3.78
N GLY A 110 14.39 -21.21 -4.64
CA GLY A 110 13.60 -22.08 -5.50
C GLY A 110 12.91 -21.36 -6.68
N SER A 111 13.23 -20.09 -6.94
CA SER A 111 12.68 -19.33 -8.07
C SER A 111 13.33 -19.70 -9.43
N PRO A 112 12.69 -19.34 -10.56
CA PRO A 112 13.34 -19.41 -11.87
C PRO A 112 14.68 -18.66 -11.93
N ALA A 113 14.78 -17.49 -11.30
CA ALA A 113 16.00 -16.70 -11.27
C ALA A 113 17.14 -17.37 -10.50
N GLU A 114 16.86 -17.96 -9.33
CA GLU A 114 17.87 -18.72 -8.58
C GLU A 114 18.38 -19.90 -9.40
N ARG A 115 17.47 -20.65 -10.06
CA ARG A 115 17.84 -21.75 -10.95
C ARG A 115 18.67 -21.30 -12.16
N ALA A 116 18.48 -20.06 -12.61
CA ALA A 116 19.27 -19.44 -13.68
C ALA A 116 20.64 -18.91 -13.19
N GLY A 117 20.92 -18.97 -11.88
CA GLY A 117 22.18 -18.53 -11.29
C GLY A 117 22.27 -17.03 -11.02
N ILE A 118 21.15 -16.31 -11.13
CA ILE A 118 21.04 -14.89 -10.79
C ILE A 118 21.22 -14.71 -9.27
N LYS A 119 21.95 -13.67 -8.87
CA LYS A 119 22.26 -13.40 -7.47
C LYS A 119 21.83 -12.00 -7.05
N ALA A 120 21.65 -11.84 -5.74
CA ALA A 120 21.57 -10.50 -5.16
C ALA A 120 22.87 -9.74 -5.48
N GLN A 121 22.74 -8.43 -5.70
CA GLN A 121 23.75 -7.48 -6.17
C GLN A 121 24.05 -7.50 -7.67
N ASP A 122 23.54 -8.47 -8.43
CA ASP A 122 23.65 -8.42 -9.88
C ASP A 122 22.91 -7.18 -10.44
N ARG A 123 23.46 -6.59 -11.49
CA ARG A 123 22.89 -5.44 -12.20
C ARG A 123 22.35 -5.86 -13.55
N ILE A 124 21.04 -5.84 -13.72
CA ILE A 124 20.40 -6.06 -15.01
C ILE A 124 20.58 -4.80 -15.86
N VAL A 125 21.30 -4.94 -16.98
CA VAL A 125 21.55 -3.85 -17.94
C VAL A 125 20.73 -3.96 -19.23
N ALA A 126 20.19 -5.15 -19.51
CA ALA A 126 19.28 -5.32 -20.64
C ALA A 126 18.24 -6.43 -20.41
N VAL A 127 17.04 -6.21 -20.93
CA VAL A 127 15.94 -7.18 -21.01
C VAL A 127 15.52 -7.31 -22.46
N ASP A 128 15.60 -8.53 -23.02
CA ASP A 128 15.41 -8.83 -24.44
C ASP A 128 16.19 -7.91 -25.38
N GLY A 129 17.41 -7.52 -24.96
CA GLY A 129 18.30 -6.64 -25.71
C GLY A 129 17.98 -5.15 -25.60
N LYS A 130 16.92 -4.77 -24.87
CA LYS A 130 16.61 -3.37 -24.58
C LYS A 130 17.31 -2.93 -23.31
N SER A 131 18.04 -1.81 -23.39
CA SER A 131 18.76 -1.23 -22.23
C SER A 131 17.81 -0.87 -21.10
N THR A 132 18.20 -1.16 -19.86
CA THR A 132 17.47 -0.80 -18.63
C THR A 132 17.94 0.50 -18.00
N ALA A 133 18.89 1.20 -18.61
CA ALA A 133 19.59 2.33 -17.99
C ALA A 133 18.68 3.49 -17.56
N GLU A 134 17.58 3.72 -18.28
CA GLU A 134 16.59 4.76 -17.98
C GLU A 134 15.21 4.18 -17.64
N MET A 135 15.11 2.87 -17.38
CA MET A 135 13.83 2.23 -17.07
C MET A 135 13.44 2.45 -15.62
N SER A 136 12.15 2.69 -15.39
CA SER A 136 11.58 2.57 -14.04
C SER A 136 11.47 1.10 -13.63
N THR A 137 11.31 0.85 -12.31
CA THR A 137 11.04 -0.50 -11.79
C THR A 137 9.75 -1.08 -12.37
N ASP A 138 8.72 -0.26 -12.59
CA ASP A 138 7.43 -0.69 -13.13
C ASP A 138 7.52 -1.10 -14.61
N GLU A 139 8.28 -0.34 -15.42
CA GLU A 139 8.55 -0.66 -16.82
C GLU A 139 9.34 -1.97 -16.94
N ALA A 140 10.36 -2.12 -16.11
CA ALA A 140 11.13 -3.34 -16.03
C ALA A 140 10.29 -4.52 -15.59
N ALA A 141 9.43 -4.33 -14.59
CA ALA A 141 8.54 -5.37 -14.09
C ALA A 141 7.58 -5.86 -15.16
N SER A 142 7.06 -4.92 -15.96
CA SER A 142 6.20 -5.23 -17.11
C SER A 142 6.93 -6.03 -18.20
N MET A 143 8.23 -5.79 -18.41
CA MET A 143 9.03 -6.53 -19.41
C MET A 143 9.49 -7.91 -18.92
N LEU A 144 9.72 -8.06 -17.63
CA LEU A 144 10.19 -9.30 -17.01
C LEU A 144 9.04 -10.24 -16.63
N THR A 145 7.80 -9.75 -16.64
CA THR A 145 6.59 -10.53 -16.38
C THR A 145 5.97 -10.98 -17.70
N GLY A 146 5.59 -12.25 -17.77
CA GLY A 146 4.96 -12.85 -18.94
C GLY A 146 3.98 -13.96 -18.55
N ALA A 147 3.27 -14.50 -19.54
CA ALA A 147 2.41 -15.65 -19.33
C ALA A 147 3.21 -16.87 -18.84
N GLU A 148 2.56 -17.76 -18.09
CA GLU A 148 3.20 -19.00 -17.62
C GLU A 148 3.78 -19.81 -18.79
N GLY A 149 5.00 -20.31 -18.60
CA GLY A 149 5.74 -21.07 -19.62
C GLY A 149 6.45 -20.22 -20.68
N THR A 150 6.42 -18.90 -20.59
CA THR A 150 7.22 -18.00 -21.44
C THR A 150 8.61 -17.74 -20.87
N TRP A 151 9.51 -17.20 -21.70
CA TRP A 151 10.91 -16.95 -21.35
C TRP A 151 11.28 -15.51 -21.70
N VAL A 152 12.15 -14.92 -20.89
CA VAL A 152 12.73 -13.60 -21.11
C VAL A 152 14.25 -13.70 -21.03
N ARG A 153 14.96 -12.96 -21.88
CA ARG A 153 16.43 -12.90 -21.85
C ARG A 153 16.88 -11.71 -21.03
N VAL A 154 17.76 -11.95 -20.07
CA VAL A 154 18.32 -10.92 -19.21
C VAL A 154 19.84 -10.89 -19.38
N THR A 155 20.42 -9.70 -19.43
CA THR A 155 21.87 -9.48 -19.36
C THR A 155 22.20 -8.79 -18.04
N ALA A 156 22.99 -9.46 -17.20
CA ALA A 156 23.38 -8.97 -15.89
C ALA A 156 24.87 -9.27 -15.59
N TYR A 157 25.45 -8.50 -14.67
CA TYR A 157 26.80 -8.69 -14.13
C TYR A 157 26.88 -8.33 -12.65
#